data_AF-A0A1I6LDA1-F1
#
_entry.id   AF-A0A1I6LDA1-F1
#
_cell.length_a   1.000
_cell.length_b   1.000
_cell.length_c   1.000
_cell.angle_alpha   90.00
_cell.angle_beta   90.00
_cell.angle_gamma   90.00
#
_symmetry.space_group_name_H-M   'P 1'
#
loop_
_entity.id
_entity.type
_entity.pdbx_description
1 polymer ?
#
loop_
_entity_poly.entity_id
_entity_poly.type
_entity_poly.pdbx_seq_one_letter_code
_entity_poly.pdbx_strand_id
1 'polypeptide(L)' 'MPQSPHDRVAELHNLASHAHAAAATAHGKGDHLTAHELTQQAHEHSLNAHRHSEELSKAKPRD' A
#
# COMPACT_ATOMS: atom_id res chain seq x y z
N MET A 1 17.38 -7.99 -10.69
CA MET A 1 17.64 -8.02 -9.25
C MET A 1 16.42 -8.67 -8.60
N PRO A 2 16.56 -9.71 -7.76
CA PRO A 2 15.43 -10.14 -6.94
C PRO A 2 15.04 -8.98 -6.01
N GLN A 3 13.78 -8.54 -6.03
CA GLN A 3 13.29 -7.58 -5.05
C GLN A 3 13.48 -8.19 -3.66
N SER A 4 14.18 -7.48 -2.77
CA SER A 4 14.17 -7.86 -1.36
C SER A 4 12.73 -7.85 -0.88
N PRO A 5 12.31 -8.77 0.01
CA PRO A 5 10.99 -8.69 0.62
C PRO A 5 10.70 -7.33 1.27
N HIS A 6 11.74 -6.64 1.76
CA HIS A 6 11.62 -5.26 2.26
C HIS A 6 11.27 -4.25 1.15
N ASP A 7 11.78 -4.45 -0.07
CA ASP A 7 11.42 -3.63 -1.23
C ASP A 7 9.94 -3.79 -1.58
N ARG A 8 9.39 -5.00 -1.38
CA ARG A 8 7.96 -5.26 -1.61
C ARG A 8 7.06 -4.53 -0.61
N VAL A 9 7.46 -4.48 0.67
CA VAL A 9 6.72 -3.71 1.69
C VAL A 9 6.75 -2.21 1.33
N ALA A 10 7.91 -1.69 0.95
CA ALA A 10 8.06 -0.29 0.55
C ALA A 10 7.24 0.04 -0.71
N GLU A 11 7.23 -0.83 -1.72
CA GLU A 11 6.43 -0.69 -2.93
C GLU A 11 4.93 -0.58 -2.60
N LEU A 12 4.41 -1.51 -1.78
CA LEU A 12 3.00 -1.51 -1.38
C LEU A 12 2.64 -0.26 -0.55
N HIS A 13 3.53 0.20 0.33
CA HIS A 13 3.31 1.43 1.10
C HIS A 13 3.28 2.69 0.21
N ASN A 14 4.14 2.73 -0.80
CA ASN A 14 4.17 3.82 -1.78
C ASN A 14 2.89 3.84 -2.64
N LEU A 15 2.41 2.66 -3.08
CA LEU A 15 1.15 2.53 -3.80
C LEU A 15 -0.04 3.00 -2.95
N ALA A 16 -0.10 2.59 -1.68
CA ALA A 16 -1.13 3.05 -0.76
C ALA A 16 -1.13 4.58 -0.59
N SER A 17 0.06 5.16 -0.38
CA SER A 17 0.22 6.61 -0.24
C SER A 17 -0.22 7.37 -1.50
N HIS A 18 0.13 6.85 -2.68
CA HIS A 18 -0.27 7.46 -3.95
C HIS A 18 -1.79 7.39 -4.16
N ALA A 19 -2.40 6.23 -3.89
CA ALA A 19 -3.85 6.05 -3.99
C ALA A 19 -4.61 6.97 -3.02
N HIS A 20 -4.11 7.16 -1.78
CA HIS A 20 -4.66 8.14 -0.85
C HIS A 20 -4.59 9.58 -1.38
N ALA A 21 -3.47 10.00 -1.96
CA ALA A 21 -3.33 11.34 -2.54
C ALA A 21 -4.26 11.56 -3.75
N ALA A 22 -4.41 10.54 -4.60
CA ALA A 22 -5.34 10.56 -5.71
C ALA A 22 -6.80 10.63 -5.22
N ALA A 23 -7.15 9.85 -4.17
CA ALA A 23 -8.48 9.87 -3.56
C ALA A 23 -8.82 11.27 -3.02
N ALA A 24 -7.89 11.92 -2.30
CA ALA A 24 -8.08 13.27 -1.80
C ALA A 24 -8.29 14.28 -2.94
N THR A 25 -7.58 14.11 -4.06
CA THR A 25 -7.75 14.94 -5.26
C THR A 25 -9.13 14.74 -5.90
N ALA A 26 -9.59 13.49 -6.04
CA ALA A 26 -10.92 13.18 -6.59
C ALA A 26 -12.03 13.73 -5.69
N HIS A 27 -11.90 13.52 -4.38
CA HIS A 27 -12.85 14.05 -3.39
C HIS A 27 -12.95 15.58 -3.46
N GLY A 28 -11.81 16.28 -3.56
CA GLY A 28 -11.77 17.74 -3.72
C GLY A 28 -12.41 18.26 -5.01
N LYS A 29 -12.50 17.42 -6.05
CA LYS A 29 -13.20 17.71 -7.31
C LYS A 29 -14.69 17.34 -7.29
N GLY A 30 -15.20 16.79 -6.18
CA GLY A 30 -16.58 16.29 -6.06
C GLY A 30 -16.81 14.91 -6.68
N ASP A 31 -15.76 14.24 -7.14
CA ASP A 31 -15.85 12.86 -7.64
C ASP A 31 -15.71 11.86 -6.49
N HIS A 32 -16.79 11.77 -5.70
CA HIS A 32 -16.81 10.93 -4.50
C HIS A 32 -16.75 9.43 -4.80
N LEU A 33 -17.23 9.00 -5.98
CA LEU A 33 -17.19 7.59 -6.37
C LEU A 33 -15.73 7.16 -6.61
N THR A 34 -14.99 7.89 -7.44
CA THR A 34 -13.57 7.60 -7.67
C THR A 34 -12.74 7.77 -6.39
N ALA A 35 -13.05 8.77 -5.55
CA ALA A 35 -12.38 8.91 -4.26
C ALA A 35 -12.58 7.69 -3.35
N HIS A 36 -13.79 7.12 -3.33
CA HIS A 36 -14.11 5.94 -2.54
C HIS A 36 -13.35 4.71 -3.05
N GLU A 37 -13.35 4.47 -4.36
CA GLU A 37 -12.64 3.35 -4.99
C GLU A 37 -11.12 3.43 -4.76
N LEU A 38 -10.53 4.62 -4.93
CA LEU A 38 -9.11 4.84 -4.65
C LEU A 38 -8.77 4.64 -3.16
N THR A 39 -9.68 4.99 -2.25
CA THR A 39 -9.49 4.74 -0.82
C THR A 39 -9.54 3.23 -0.51
N GLN A 40 -10.38 2.46 -1.19
CA GLN A 40 -10.39 1.00 -1.07
C GLN A 40 -9.06 0.39 -1.56
N GLN A 41 -8.54 0.85 -2.70
CA GLN A 41 -7.24 0.41 -3.22
C GLN A 41 -6.10 0.74 -2.24
N ALA A 42 -6.10 1.96 -1.69
CA ALA A 42 -5.11 2.38 -0.70
C ALA A 42 -5.14 1.48 0.56
N HIS A 43 -6.35 1.13 1.01
CA HIS A 43 -6.53 0.22 2.13
C HIS A 43 -6.01 -1.18 1.83
N GLU A 44 -6.32 -1.73 0.66
CA GLU A 44 -5.83 -3.05 0.24
C GLU A 44 -4.30 -3.10 0.17
N HIS A 45 -3.67 -2.09 -0.44
CA HIS A 45 -2.21 -1.99 -0.47
C HIS A 45 -1.62 -1.92 0.93
N SER A 46 -2.25 -1.19 1.85
CA SER A 46 -1.81 -1.09 3.25
C SER A 46 -1.92 -2.42 3.99
N LEU A 47 -3.02 -3.16 3.81
CA LEU A 47 -3.21 -4.49 4.40
C LEU A 47 -2.17 -5.50 3.87
N ASN A 48 -1.88 -5.42 2.57
CA ASN A 48 -0.86 -6.26 1.96
C ASN A 48 0.54 -5.92 2.48
N ALA A 49 0.88 -4.63 2.60
CA ALA A 49 2.15 -4.19 3.17
C ALA A 49 2.31 -4.70 4.62
N HIS A 50 1.26 -4.59 5.43
CA HIS A 50 1.23 -5.10 6.80
C HIS A 50 1.49 -6.61 6.84
N ARG A 51 0.78 -7.38 6.02
CA ARG A 51 0.96 -8.85 5.96
C ARG A 51 2.40 -9.23 5.61
N HIS A 52 2.99 -8.60 4.59
CA HIS A 52 4.38 -8.88 4.20
C HIS A 52 5.36 -8.47 5.31
N SER A 53 5.09 -7.36 6.01
CA SER A 53 5.91 -6.94 7.15
C SER A 53 5.84 -7.93 8.31
N GLU A 54 4.67 -8.51 8.58
CA GLU A 54 4.51 -9.57 9.59
C GLU A 54 5.27 -10.84 9.19
N GLU A 55 5.18 -11.25 7.93
CA GLU A 55 5.90 -12.42 7.40
C GLU A 55 7.41 -12.23 7.53
N LEU A 56 7.91 -11.03 7.25
CA LEU A 56 9.33 -10.70 7.42
C LEU A 56 9.78 -10.71 8.88
N SER A 57 8.95 -10.20 9.78
CA SER A 57 9.22 -10.24 11.22
C SER A 57 9.28 -11.69 11.76
N LYS A 58 8.47 -12.58 11.18
CA LYS A 58 8.42 -14.01 11.55
C LYS A 58 9.52 -14.84 10.87
N ALA A 59 10.07 -14.37 9.76
CA ALA A 59 11.17 -15.03 9.08
C ALA A 59 12.44 -14.94 9.95
N LYS A 60 13.00 -16.10 10.33
CA LYS A 60 14.29 -16.16 11.04
C LYS A 60 15.37 -15.41 10.24
N PRO A 61 16.26 -14.63 10.91
CA PRO A 61 17.41 -14.05 10.24
C PRO A 61 18.21 -15.18 9.59
N ARG A 62 18.60 -14.97 8.32
CA ARG A 62 19.46 -15.91 7.59
C ARG A 62 20.84 -15.88 8.25
N ASP A 63 21.26 -17.04 8.76
CA ASP A 63 22.61 -17.29 9.32
C ASP A 63 23.72 -17.00 8.31
#